data_AF-A0A2S7US05-F1
#
_entry.id   AF-A0A2S7US05-F1
#
_cell.length_a   1.000
_cell.length_b   1.000
_cell.length_c   1.000
_cell.angle_alpha   90.00
_cell.angle_beta   90.00
_cell.angle_gamma   90.00
#
_symmetry.space_group_name_H-M   'P 1'
#
loop_
_entity.id
_entity.type
_entity.pdbx_description
1 polymer ?
#
loop_
_entity_poly.entity_id
_entity_poly.type
_entity_poly.pdbx_seq_one_letter_code
_entity_poly.pdbx_strand_id
1 'polypeptide(L)'
;MKAITQLMFIFTGSLAVAACSPHSDNEHHATEHEKEHQVQLANIAELFNKSSTKVAPELVSCTLSGGTKTECFSVTVTSLQTEHKTGPWCPRNISDGPEKSGIWLDKGKVYDADGQFIENLAEFYKDNEWELFNPETGEIKVTDSKEACMAAARPDVAEEYQNYCVECQPSYADENQQITYLIPAHPVPLDKAQRMNPHSGIGIAFNGVKFDAPAPVEAILGAHTLAPFDDCGGHVNTHVGYHYHAVTGCTKEVETLVDHAPAIGYAMDGFMIYSRLNAKLIEPSDLDSCRGHITDGIGYHYHANDAGKNQIIGCFQAEQGCAVESAIEGDNQSCEASGRRPPPPRRQD
;
A
#
# COMPACT_ATOMS: atom_id res chain seq x y z
N MET A 1 38.54 90.53 22.37
CA MET A 1 38.31 91.12 21.02
C MET A 1 38.47 89.99 20.01
N LYS A 2 37.54 89.59 19.15
CA LYS A 2 36.17 89.96 18.78
C LYS A 2 35.56 88.61 18.29
N ALA A 3 34.51 88.10 18.93
CA ALA A 3 33.13 88.13 18.41
C ALA A 3 33.03 87.73 16.93
N ILE A 4 32.64 86.46 16.69
CA ILE A 4 32.19 85.97 15.39
C ILE A 4 30.66 86.09 15.35
N THR A 5 30.19 86.86 14.38
CA THR A 5 28.81 87.27 14.17
C THR A 5 27.95 86.12 13.65
N GLN A 6 26.82 85.89 14.31
CA GLN A 6 25.71 85.06 13.85
C GLN A 6 25.09 85.60 12.55
N LEU A 7 24.76 84.71 11.61
CA LEU A 7 23.73 84.95 10.62
C LEU A 7 22.65 83.88 10.77
N MET A 8 21.51 84.27 11.36
CA MET A 8 20.28 83.49 11.35
C MET A 8 19.63 83.62 9.97
N PHE A 9 19.38 82.50 9.31
CA PHE A 9 18.32 82.41 8.30
C PHE A 9 17.23 81.48 8.84
N ILE A 10 16.06 82.05 9.05
CA ILE A 10 14.82 81.34 9.36
C ILE A 10 14.30 80.78 8.03
N PHE A 11 14.22 79.46 7.90
CA PHE A 11 13.43 78.81 6.87
C PHE A 11 12.35 77.97 7.56
N THR A 12 11.11 78.41 7.41
CA THR A 12 9.90 77.69 7.81
C THR A 12 9.73 76.47 6.89
N GLY A 13 10.07 75.28 7.39
CA GLY A 13 9.83 74.00 6.73
C GLY A 13 8.60 73.32 7.31
N SER A 14 7.59 73.13 6.46
CA SER A 14 6.35 72.39 6.74
C SER A 14 6.62 70.98 7.24
N LEU A 15 5.95 70.61 8.34
CA LEU A 15 5.96 69.28 8.92
C LEU A 15 5.11 68.34 8.05
N ALA A 16 5.76 67.55 7.19
CA ALA A 16 5.13 66.39 6.56
C ALA A 16 5.39 65.17 7.46
N VAL A 17 4.36 64.71 8.16
CA VAL A 17 4.39 63.47 8.94
C VAL A 17 4.35 62.30 7.94
N ALA A 18 5.51 61.78 7.58
CA ALA A 18 5.60 60.47 6.95
C ALA A 18 5.37 59.42 8.04
N ALA A 19 4.19 58.79 8.02
CA ALA A 19 3.90 57.64 8.86
C ALA A 19 4.83 56.49 8.45
N CYS A 20 5.82 56.18 9.31
CA CYS A 20 6.54 54.92 9.24
C CYS A 20 5.55 53.83 9.68
N SER A 21 5.03 53.04 8.74
CA SER A 21 4.47 51.74 9.08
C SER A 21 5.61 50.84 9.55
N PRO A 22 5.50 50.15 10.69
CA PRO A 22 6.44 49.10 11.03
C PRO A 22 6.24 47.97 10.02
N HIS A 23 7.22 47.74 9.16
CA HIS A 23 7.37 46.49 8.44
C HIS A 23 7.63 45.42 9.50
N SER A 24 6.60 44.65 9.86
CA SER A 24 6.83 43.37 10.53
C SER A 24 7.17 42.37 9.43
N ASP A 25 8.46 42.23 9.15
CA ASP A 25 8.96 41.03 8.49
C ASP A 25 8.77 39.88 9.49
N ASN A 26 7.58 39.30 9.48
CA ASN A 26 7.27 38.10 10.23
C ASN A 26 7.80 36.91 9.41
N GLU A 27 9.12 36.82 9.26
CA GLU A 27 9.76 35.58 8.85
C GLU A 27 9.54 34.57 9.98
N HIS A 28 8.52 33.72 9.82
CA HIS A 28 8.36 32.53 10.64
C HIS A 28 9.58 31.63 10.38
N HIS A 29 10.61 31.79 11.21
CA HIS A 29 11.72 30.85 11.24
C HIS A 29 11.23 29.54 11.82
N ALA A 30 11.11 28.52 10.97
CA ALA A 30 10.85 27.15 11.40
C ALA A 30 11.88 26.71 12.45
N THR A 31 11.39 26.09 13.52
CA THR A 31 12.18 25.46 14.57
C THR A 31 13.05 24.34 14.00
N GLU A 32 14.10 23.94 14.73
CA GLU A 32 14.99 22.84 14.32
C GLU A 32 14.22 21.53 14.11
N HIS A 33 13.26 21.24 14.98
CA HIS A 33 12.35 20.09 14.89
C HIS A 33 11.45 20.14 13.64
N GLU A 34 10.87 21.30 13.31
CA GLU A 34 10.07 21.46 12.09
C GLU A 34 10.90 21.24 10.82
N LYS A 35 12.18 21.63 10.84
CA LYS A 35 13.10 21.39 9.71
C LYS A 35 13.42 19.90 9.54
N GLU A 36 13.66 19.18 10.64
CA GLU A 36 13.90 17.73 10.60
C GLU A 36 12.68 16.99 10.02
N HIS A 37 11.47 17.34 10.46
CA HIS A 37 10.22 16.76 9.94
C HIS A 37 10.04 17.04 8.44
N GLN A 38 10.32 18.27 8.00
CA GLN A 38 10.26 18.62 6.58
C GLN A 38 11.25 17.81 5.73
N VAL A 39 12.48 17.62 6.20
CA VAL A 39 13.47 16.79 5.51
C VAL A 39 13.03 15.33 5.46
N GLN A 40 12.50 14.79 6.57
CA GLN A 40 11.98 13.42 6.62
C GLN A 40 10.84 13.22 5.62
N LEU A 41 9.85 14.12 5.61
CA LEU A 41 8.71 14.03 4.70
C LEU A 41 9.11 14.23 3.24
N ALA A 42 10.08 15.11 2.95
CA ALA A 42 10.62 15.25 1.60
C ALA A 42 11.28 13.95 1.12
N ASN A 43 12.05 13.28 1.97
CA ASN A 43 12.65 11.98 1.67
C ASN A 43 11.58 10.90 1.45
N ILE A 44 10.54 10.86 2.29
CA ILE A 44 9.42 9.94 2.12
C ILE A 44 8.68 10.21 0.80
N ALA A 45 8.38 11.47 0.49
CA ALA A 45 7.71 11.85 -0.75
C ALA A 45 8.50 11.41 -2.00
N GLU A 46 9.84 11.49 -1.95
CA GLU A 46 10.68 11.04 -3.07
C GLU A 46 10.59 9.51 -3.30
N LEU A 47 10.43 8.72 -2.23
CA LEU A 47 10.22 7.27 -2.36
C LEU A 47 8.96 6.96 -3.18
N PHE A 48 7.90 7.76 -3.08
CA PHE A 48 6.65 7.62 -3.84
C PHE A 48 6.62 8.40 -5.17
N ASN A 49 7.70 9.09 -5.55
CA ASN A 49 7.75 9.86 -6.79
C ASN A 49 7.39 8.99 -8.01
N LYS A 50 6.63 9.57 -8.96
CA LYS A 50 6.08 8.94 -10.18
C LYS A 50 4.88 8.00 -9.99
N SER A 51 4.53 7.65 -8.76
CA SER A 51 3.28 6.95 -8.48
C SER A 51 2.09 7.92 -8.52
N SER A 52 0.86 7.39 -8.49
CA SER A 52 -0.38 8.16 -8.29
C SER A 52 -0.58 8.62 -6.82
N THR A 53 0.45 8.50 -6.00
CA THR A 53 0.41 8.73 -4.55
C THR A 53 0.65 10.19 -4.18
N LYS A 54 -0.03 10.66 -3.14
CA LYS A 54 0.17 11.97 -2.52
C LYS A 54 0.59 11.80 -1.06
N VAL A 55 1.82 12.21 -0.74
CA VAL A 55 2.28 12.32 0.65
C VAL A 55 1.90 13.70 1.20
N ALA A 56 1.36 13.74 2.42
CA ALA A 56 1.02 15.01 3.07
C ALA A 56 2.29 15.83 3.42
N PRO A 57 2.21 17.17 3.37
CA PRO A 57 3.38 18.02 3.61
C PRO A 57 3.78 18.14 5.08
N GLU A 58 2.93 17.65 6.00
CA GLU A 58 3.12 17.73 7.44
C GLU A 58 2.79 16.37 8.08
N LEU A 59 3.43 16.08 9.21
CA LEU A 59 3.05 14.96 10.05
C LEU A 59 1.71 15.26 10.73
N VAL A 60 0.92 14.22 10.94
CA VAL A 60 -0.37 14.33 11.61
C VAL A 60 -0.33 13.56 12.94
N SER A 61 -1.00 14.11 13.95
CA SER A 61 -1.18 13.39 15.21
C SER A 61 -2.05 12.15 14.99
N CYS A 62 -1.58 11.01 15.47
CA CYS A 62 -2.26 9.72 15.35
C CYS A 62 -2.18 8.92 16.66
N THR A 63 -3.20 8.10 16.89
CA THR A 63 -3.19 7.08 17.95
C THR A 63 -3.05 5.71 17.30
N LEU A 64 -1.98 4.97 17.59
CA LEU A 64 -1.69 3.67 16.98
C LEU A 64 -2.55 2.54 17.57
N SER A 65 -2.42 1.33 17.00
CA SER A 65 -3.22 0.16 17.36
C SER A 65 -3.13 -0.25 18.84
N GLY A 66 -2.03 0.06 19.53
CA GLY A 66 -1.85 -0.19 20.97
C GLY A 66 -2.25 0.98 21.87
N GLY A 67 -2.78 2.07 21.30
CA GLY A 67 -3.20 3.28 22.02
C GLY A 67 -2.10 4.33 22.17
N THR A 68 -0.90 4.09 21.64
CA THR A 68 0.18 5.08 21.71
C THR A 68 -0.13 6.29 20.83
N LYS A 69 -0.07 7.48 21.42
CA LYS A 69 -0.19 8.75 20.69
C LYS A 69 1.18 9.16 20.16
N THR A 70 1.26 9.40 18.85
CA THR A 70 2.49 9.75 18.15
C THR A 70 2.18 10.60 16.91
N GLU A 71 3.18 10.81 16.07
CA GLU A 71 3.07 11.43 14.76
C GLU A 71 3.16 10.38 13.64
N CYS A 72 2.28 10.52 12.65
CA CYS A 72 2.23 9.69 11.46
C CYS A 72 2.47 10.55 10.22
N PHE A 73 3.14 9.98 9.22
CA PHE A 73 3.06 10.51 7.87
C PHE A 73 1.82 9.92 7.17
N SER A 74 1.23 10.72 6.29
CA SER A 74 0.00 10.38 5.58
C SER A 74 0.28 10.17 4.10
N VAL A 75 -0.14 9.04 3.57
CA VAL A 75 0.05 8.65 2.17
C VAL A 75 -1.32 8.34 1.55
N THR A 76 -1.79 9.20 0.65
CA THR A 76 -3.06 9.00 -0.06
C THR A 76 -2.79 8.37 -1.42
N VAL A 77 -3.44 7.25 -1.71
CA VAL A 77 -3.36 6.55 -3.00
C VAL A 77 -4.73 6.49 -3.66
N THR A 78 -4.75 6.38 -4.98
CA THR A 78 -5.96 6.13 -5.76
C THR A 78 -6.11 4.64 -6.05
N SER A 79 -7.31 4.20 -6.45
CA SER A 79 -7.59 2.81 -6.83
C SER A 79 -6.86 2.35 -8.12
N LEU A 80 -6.21 3.27 -8.83
CA LEU A 80 -5.51 3.04 -10.09
C LEU A 80 -4.00 3.27 -9.93
N GLN A 81 -3.22 2.21 -10.09
CA GLN A 81 -1.77 2.30 -10.25
C GLN A 81 -1.41 2.45 -11.74
N THR A 82 -0.29 3.12 -12.03
CA THR A 82 0.13 3.44 -13.41
C THR A 82 1.59 3.08 -13.70
N GLU A 83 2.31 2.51 -12.73
CA GLU A 83 3.77 2.30 -12.84
C GLU A 83 4.13 1.00 -13.56
N HIS A 84 3.23 0.02 -13.60
CA HIS A 84 3.41 -1.19 -14.38
C HIS A 84 2.12 -1.63 -15.07
N LYS A 85 2.26 -2.52 -16.06
CA LYS A 85 1.10 -3.18 -16.66
C LYS A 85 0.52 -4.18 -15.65
N THR A 86 -0.79 -4.20 -15.49
CA THR A 86 -1.51 -5.20 -14.69
C THR A 86 -2.12 -6.26 -15.58
N GLY A 87 -2.30 -7.44 -14.98
CA GLY A 87 -2.76 -8.61 -15.73
C GLY A 87 -1.71 -9.11 -16.74
N PRO A 88 -2.01 -10.21 -17.45
CA PRO A 88 -3.26 -10.97 -17.40
C PRO A 88 -3.46 -11.77 -16.09
N TRP A 89 -4.68 -12.25 -15.85
CA TRP A 89 -5.05 -13.10 -14.70
C TRP A 89 -5.58 -14.45 -15.16
N CYS A 90 -6.78 -14.46 -15.73
CA CYS A 90 -7.42 -15.66 -16.25
C CYS A 90 -7.08 -15.86 -17.73
N PRO A 91 -6.58 -17.03 -18.14
CA PRO A 91 -6.53 -17.39 -19.55
C PRO A 91 -7.95 -17.57 -20.11
N ARG A 92 -8.10 -17.53 -21.43
CA ARG A 92 -9.41 -17.63 -22.10
C ARG A 92 -9.68 -19.03 -22.63
N ASN A 93 -8.64 -19.82 -22.86
CA ASN A 93 -8.75 -21.18 -23.34
C ASN A 93 -7.71 -22.09 -22.66
N ILE A 94 -8.00 -23.39 -22.54
CA ILE A 94 -7.05 -24.38 -22.02
C ILE A 94 -5.74 -24.51 -22.83
N SER A 95 -5.73 -24.00 -24.06
CA SER A 95 -4.52 -23.91 -24.90
C SER A 95 -3.69 -22.63 -24.69
N ASP A 96 -4.16 -21.68 -23.88
CA ASP A 96 -3.40 -20.47 -23.57
C ASP A 96 -2.26 -20.78 -22.61
N GLY A 97 -1.06 -20.29 -22.93
CA GLY A 97 0.13 -20.45 -22.11
C GLY A 97 0.29 -19.35 -21.05
N PRO A 98 1.38 -19.42 -20.27
CA PRO A 98 1.64 -18.50 -19.15
C PRO A 98 1.68 -17.03 -19.57
N GLU A 99 2.00 -16.71 -20.83
CA GLU A 99 2.02 -15.32 -21.33
C GLU A 99 0.63 -14.66 -21.42
N LYS A 100 -0.45 -15.44 -21.28
CA LYS A 100 -1.85 -15.00 -21.31
C LYS A 100 -2.58 -15.25 -20.00
N SER A 101 -1.89 -15.74 -18.98
CA SER A 101 -2.43 -15.97 -17.64
C SER A 101 -1.55 -15.30 -16.60
N GLY A 102 -2.04 -15.25 -15.38
CA GLY A 102 -1.21 -14.91 -14.24
C GLY A 102 -0.71 -16.15 -13.51
N ILE A 103 -0.52 -16.00 -12.20
CA ILE A 103 -0.02 -17.02 -11.28
C ILE A 103 -1.06 -17.41 -10.23
N TRP A 104 -0.91 -18.62 -9.70
CA TRP A 104 -1.66 -19.12 -8.56
C TRP A 104 -0.72 -19.54 -7.43
N LEU A 105 -1.08 -19.19 -6.20
CA LEU A 105 -0.28 -19.46 -5.00
C LEU A 105 -0.98 -20.56 -4.18
N ASP A 106 -0.39 -21.76 -4.17
CA ASP A 106 -0.91 -22.88 -3.37
C ASP A 106 0.22 -23.66 -2.70
N LYS A 107 0.00 -24.08 -1.45
CA LYS A 107 0.89 -24.95 -0.66
C LYS A 107 2.37 -24.53 -0.68
N GLY A 108 2.65 -23.22 -0.61
CA GLY A 108 4.02 -22.72 -0.56
C GLY A 108 4.72 -22.65 -1.92
N LYS A 109 3.98 -22.74 -3.04
CA LYS A 109 4.51 -22.70 -4.40
C LYS A 109 3.74 -21.71 -5.25
N VAL A 110 4.42 -21.26 -6.31
CA VAL A 110 3.84 -20.47 -7.40
C VAL A 110 3.63 -21.42 -8.58
N TYR A 111 2.45 -21.36 -9.18
CA TYR A 111 2.10 -22.05 -10.41
C TYR A 111 1.68 -21.03 -11.45
N ASP A 112 2.03 -21.25 -12.71
CA ASP A 112 1.38 -20.52 -13.79
C ASP A 112 -0.09 -20.97 -13.81
N ALA A 113 -1.02 -20.01 -13.73
CA ALA A 113 -2.46 -20.27 -13.77
C ALA A 113 -2.94 -20.40 -15.23
N ASP A 114 -2.14 -21.06 -16.06
CA ASP A 114 -2.35 -21.18 -17.49
C ASP A 114 -3.46 -22.18 -17.84
N GLY A 115 -3.74 -22.32 -19.14
CA GLY A 115 -4.80 -23.19 -19.62
C GLY A 115 -4.60 -24.66 -19.23
N GLN A 116 -3.36 -25.14 -19.25
CA GLN A 116 -3.02 -26.51 -18.87
C GLN A 116 -3.21 -26.74 -17.37
N PHE A 117 -2.83 -25.77 -16.54
CA PHE A 117 -3.08 -25.82 -15.10
C PHE A 117 -4.58 -25.88 -14.80
N ILE A 118 -5.37 -25.05 -15.47
CA ILE A 118 -6.83 -25.00 -15.30
C ILE A 118 -7.50 -26.30 -15.75
N GLU A 119 -7.08 -26.88 -16.87
CA GLU A 119 -7.57 -28.20 -17.32
C GLU A 119 -7.28 -29.30 -16.29
N ASN A 120 -6.17 -29.19 -15.57
CA ASN A 120 -5.69 -30.20 -14.63
C ASN A 120 -6.16 -29.99 -13.17
N LEU A 121 -7.02 -29.02 -12.89
CA LEU A 121 -7.43 -28.68 -11.51
C LEU A 121 -8.06 -29.88 -10.76
N ALA A 122 -8.88 -30.67 -11.46
CA ALA A 122 -9.54 -31.83 -10.86
C ALA A 122 -8.54 -32.89 -10.37
N GLU A 123 -7.49 -33.18 -11.15
CA GLU A 123 -6.43 -34.09 -10.75
C GLU A 123 -5.54 -33.46 -9.66
N PHE A 124 -5.21 -32.18 -9.80
CA PHE A 124 -4.36 -31.45 -8.87
C PHE A 124 -4.95 -31.40 -7.44
N TYR A 125 -6.25 -31.13 -7.33
CA TYR A 125 -6.98 -31.09 -6.05
C TYR A 125 -7.63 -32.43 -5.66
N LYS A 126 -7.61 -33.43 -6.54
CA LYS A 126 -8.27 -34.74 -6.37
C LYS A 126 -9.77 -34.60 -6.11
N ASP A 127 -10.40 -33.74 -6.88
CA ASP A 127 -11.81 -33.40 -6.78
C ASP A 127 -12.40 -33.20 -8.18
N ASN A 128 -13.29 -34.11 -8.58
CA ASN A 128 -13.86 -34.13 -9.92
C ASN A 128 -14.95 -33.06 -10.12
N GLU A 129 -15.33 -32.32 -9.08
CA GLU A 129 -16.28 -31.20 -9.19
C GLU A 129 -15.64 -29.95 -9.83
N TRP A 130 -14.31 -29.92 -9.98
CA TRP A 130 -13.59 -28.85 -10.70
C TRP A 130 -13.80 -28.96 -12.21
N GLU A 131 -14.50 -27.98 -12.79
CA GLU A 131 -14.73 -27.88 -14.24
C GLU A 131 -14.82 -26.41 -14.69
N LEU A 132 -13.69 -25.70 -14.66
CA LEU A 132 -13.61 -24.26 -14.99
C LEU A 132 -13.68 -23.96 -16.49
N PHE A 133 -13.85 -24.95 -17.35
CA PHE A 133 -13.85 -24.78 -18.79
C PHE A 133 -14.98 -25.59 -19.44
N ASN A 134 -15.28 -25.26 -20.70
CA ASN A 134 -16.19 -26.03 -21.52
C ASN A 134 -15.41 -27.20 -22.17
N PRO A 135 -15.76 -28.47 -21.92
CA PRO A 135 -15.00 -29.62 -22.41
C PRO A 135 -15.08 -29.81 -23.94
N GLU A 136 -16.06 -29.22 -24.61
CA GLU A 136 -16.20 -29.30 -26.07
C GLU A 136 -15.31 -28.27 -26.79
N THR A 137 -15.15 -27.08 -26.21
CA THR A 137 -14.46 -25.94 -26.85
C THR A 137 -13.12 -25.60 -26.22
N GLY A 138 -12.87 -26.04 -24.99
CA GLY A 138 -11.73 -25.65 -24.18
C GLY A 138 -11.81 -24.20 -23.64
N GLU A 139 -12.92 -23.50 -23.86
CA GLU A 139 -13.11 -22.12 -23.38
C GLU A 139 -13.23 -22.10 -21.87
N ILE A 140 -12.44 -21.23 -21.22
CA ILE A 140 -12.44 -21.09 -19.76
C ILE A 140 -13.58 -20.15 -19.36
N LYS A 141 -14.33 -20.54 -18.32
CA LYS A 141 -15.40 -19.75 -17.71
C LYS A 141 -14.74 -18.63 -16.90
N VAL A 142 -14.82 -17.40 -17.40
CA VAL A 142 -14.20 -16.23 -16.76
C VAL A 142 -15.27 -15.19 -16.37
N THR A 143 -15.08 -14.50 -15.25
CA THR A 143 -15.91 -13.35 -14.89
C THR A 143 -15.51 -12.11 -15.70
N ASP A 144 -16.28 -11.77 -16.73
CA ASP A 144 -15.95 -10.76 -17.75
C ASP A 144 -16.69 -9.42 -17.59
N SER A 145 -17.40 -9.25 -16.47
CA SER A 145 -18.13 -8.03 -16.12
C SER A 145 -17.94 -7.65 -14.66
N LYS A 146 -18.21 -6.39 -14.31
CA LYS A 146 -18.15 -5.91 -12.93
C LYS A 146 -19.11 -6.70 -12.03
N GLU A 147 -20.31 -6.96 -12.52
CA GLU A 147 -21.35 -7.72 -11.82
C GLU A 147 -20.91 -9.16 -11.55
N ALA A 148 -20.34 -9.84 -12.56
CA ALA A 148 -19.82 -11.20 -12.39
C ALA A 148 -18.65 -11.26 -11.41
N CYS A 149 -17.69 -10.33 -11.53
CA CYS A 149 -16.58 -10.19 -10.58
C CYS A 149 -17.09 -10.01 -9.15
N MET A 150 -18.04 -9.08 -8.92
CA MET A 150 -18.58 -8.83 -7.56
C MET A 150 -19.40 -10.00 -7.02
N ALA A 151 -20.06 -10.76 -7.89
CA ALA A 151 -20.82 -11.95 -7.49
C ALA A 151 -19.92 -13.15 -7.16
N ALA A 152 -18.74 -13.24 -7.78
CA ALA A 152 -17.78 -14.32 -7.56
C ALA A 152 -16.68 -13.99 -6.51
N ALA A 153 -16.31 -12.72 -6.35
CA ALA A 153 -15.25 -12.25 -5.44
C ALA A 153 -15.79 -11.88 -4.04
N ARG A 154 -16.64 -12.74 -3.46
CA ARG A 154 -17.25 -12.57 -2.13
C ARG A 154 -17.24 -13.88 -1.36
N PRO A 155 -17.28 -13.86 -0.01
CA PRO A 155 -17.25 -15.08 0.80
C PRO A 155 -18.36 -16.07 0.46
N ASP A 156 -19.53 -15.58 0.08
CA ASP A 156 -20.70 -16.35 -0.36
C ASP A 156 -20.87 -16.22 -1.88
N VAL A 157 -19.95 -16.84 -2.61
CA VAL A 157 -19.93 -16.91 -4.08
C VAL A 157 -21.31 -17.28 -4.62
N ALA A 158 -21.82 -16.50 -5.58
CA ALA A 158 -23.10 -16.81 -6.22
C ALA A 158 -23.00 -18.14 -6.99
N GLU A 159 -24.03 -18.96 -6.90
CA GLU A 159 -24.03 -20.36 -7.38
C GLU A 159 -23.69 -20.45 -8.87
N GLU A 160 -24.14 -19.49 -9.67
CA GLU A 160 -23.86 -19.42 -11.11
C GLU A 160 -22.37 -19.18 -11.46
N TYR A 161 -21.56 -18.72 -10.50
CA TYR A 161 -20.12 -18.47 -10.67
C TYR A 161 -19.23 -19.47 -9.93
N GLN A 162 -19.80 -20.57 -9.40
CA GLN A 162 -18.98 -21.73 -9.05
C GLN A 162 -18.34 -22.29 -10.32
N ASN A 163 -17.11 -22.82 -10.21
CA ASN A 163 -16.32 -23.26 -11.37
C ASN A 163 -16.02 -22.14 -12.37
N TYR A 164 -15.68 -20.95 -11.88
CA TYR A 164 -15.15 -19.85 -12.69
C TYR A 164 -13.72 -19.51 -12.31
N CYS A 165 -12.95 -19.10 -13.32
CA CYS A 165 -11.78 -18.27 -13.11
C CYS A 165 -12.25 -16.83 -12.86
N VAL A 166 -12.02 -16.35 -11.65
CA VAL A 166 -12.46 -15.04 -11.15
C VAL A 166 -11.37 -14.03 -11.46
N GLU A 167 -11.73 -13.05 -12.27
CA GLU A 167 -10.93 -11.86 -12.51
C GLU A 167 -11.80 -10.60 -12.36
N CYS A 168 -11.16 -9.52 -11.93
CA CYS A 168 -11.74 -8.20 -11.92
C CYS A 168 -10.80 -7.27 -12.71
N GLN A 169 -11.37 -6.29 -13.40
CA GLN A 169 -10.59 -5.33 -14.18
C GLN A 169 -10.38 -4.04 -13.38
N PRO A 170 -9.24 -3.32 -13.56
CA PRO A 170 -9.01 -2.03 -12.90
C PRO A 170 -10.13 -1.02 -13.15
N SER A 171 -10.75 -1.06 -14.33
CA SER A 171 -11.90 -0.22 -14.70
C SER A 171 -13.17 -0.47 -13.90
N TYR A 172 -13.24 -1.54 -13.10
CA TYR A 172 -14.39 -1.83 -12.25
C TYR A 172 -14.34 -1.11 -10.91
N ALA A 173 -13.15 -0.66 -10.49
CA ALA A 173 -12.98 0.16 -9.29
C ALA A 173 -13.49 1.59 -9.54
N ASP A 174 -13.92 2.27 -8.47
CA ASP A 174 -14.26 3.69 -8.56
C ASP A 174 -12.97 4.51 -8.70
N GLU A 175 -12.84 5.23 -9.81
CA GLU A 175 -11.67 6.07 -10.12
C GLU A 175 -11.48 7.24 -9.13
N ASN A 176 -12.55 7.62 -8.43
CA ASN A 176 -12.53 8.66 -7.41
C ASN A 176 -12.21 8.11 -6.01
N GLN A 177 -12.15 6.78 -5.86
CA GLN A 177 -11.83 6.17 -4.59
C GLN A 177 -10.38 6.46 -4.20
N GLN A 178 -10.23 6.95 -2.98
CA GLN A 178 -8.93 7.22 -2.37
C GLN A 178 -8.87 6.55 -1.00
N ILE A 179 -7.69 6.01 -0.70
CA ILE A 179 -7.38 5.46 0.61
C ILE A 179 -6.19 6.24 1.15
N THR A 180 -6.33 6.76 2.36
CA THR A 180 -5.25 7.43 3.07
C THR A 180 -4.68 6.48 4.12
N TYR A 181 -3.39 6.19 4.01
CA TYR A 181 -2.62 5.40 4.96
C TYR A 181 -1.93 6.31 5.95
N LEU A 182 -2.18 6.08 7.23
CA LEU A 182 -1.46 6.65 8.35
C LEU A 182 -0.40 5.66 8.79
N ILE A 183 0.87 6.04 8.67
CA ILE A 183 2.01 5.19 9.04
C ILE A 183 2.84 5.96 10.07
N PRO A 184 3.17 5.35 11.23
CA PRO A 184 3.94 6.05 12.26
C PRO A 184 5.30 6.49 11.71
N ALA A 185 5.64 7.76 11.92
CA ALA A 185 6.96 8.29 11.57
C ALA A 185 8.07 7.70 12.46
N HIS A 186 7.67 7.20 13.63
CA HIS A 186 8.52 6.53 14.61
C HIS A 186 7.84 5.22 15.05
N PRO A 187 8.32 4.05 14.57
CA PRO A 187 7.81 2.76 15.01
C PRO A 187 7.85 2.62 16.54
N VAL A 188 6.77 2.10 17.12
CA VAL A 188 6.64 1.87 18.57
C VAL A 188 6.68 0.35 18.82
N PRO A 189 7.83 -0.22 19.23
CA PRO A 189 7.99 -1.66 19.36
C PRO A 189 7.03 -2.27 20.38
N LEU A 190 6.59 -3.49 20.10
CA LEU A 190 5.75 -4.29 20.96
C LEU A 190 6.57 -5.34 21.72
N ASP A 191 6.17 -5.65 22.95
CA ASP A 191 6.73 -6.79 23.70
C ASP A 191 6.42 -8.14 23.04
N LYS A 192 5.33 -8.20 22.26
CA LYS A 192 4.90 -9.36 21.49
C LYS A 192 4.42 -8.92 20.12
N ALA A 193 4.94 -9.57 19.09
CA ALA A 193 4.50 -9.35 17.72
C ALA A 193 2.96 -9.44 17.60
N GLN A 194 2.38 -8.46 16.91
CA GLN A 194 0.95 -8.43 16.62
C GLN A 194 0.64 -9.14 15.31
N ARG A 195 -0.50 -9.83 15.28
CA ARG A 195 -1.05 -10.37 14.04
C ARG A 195 -1.50 -9.23 13.14
N MET A 196 -1.52 -9.51 11.85
CA MET A 196 -2.00 -8.59 10.83
C MET A 196 -3.48 -8.24 11.07
N ASN A 197 -3.83 -6.96 10.98
CA ASN A 197 -5.21 -6.53 10.82
C ASN A 197 -5.57 -6.62 9.33
N PRO A 198 -6.49 -7.52 8.91
CA PRO A 198 -6.82 -7.69 7.49
C PRO A 198 -7.35 -6.42 6.82
N HIS A 199 -7.95 -5.49 7.57
CA HIS A 199 -8.59 -4.32 7.00
C HIS A 199 -7.59 -3.26 6.53
N SER A 200 -6.52 -3.02 7.30
CA SER A 200 -5.50 -2.04 6.93
C SER A 200 -4.49 -2.58 5.92
N GLY A 201 -4.39 -3.91 5.79
CA GLY A 201 -3.37 -4.57 4.99
C GLY A 201 -2.01 -4.62 5.69
N ILE A 202 -0.98 -4.94 4.92
CA ILE A 202 0.41 -5.03 5.37
C ILE A 202 1.09 -3.68 5.34
N GLY A 203 0.78 -2.88 4.32
CA GLY A 203 1.46 -1.61 4.08
C GLY A 203 1.24 -1.10 2.66
N ILE A 204 2.12 -0.20 2.24
CA ILE A 204 2.06 0.43 0.93
C ILE A 204 3.41 0.32 0.21
N ALA A 205 3.37 -0.14 -1.04
CA ALA A 205 4.53 -0.17 -1.92
C ALA A 205 4.86 1.25 -2.43
N PHE A 206 6.13 1.48 -2.76
CA PHE A 206 6.58 2.79 -3.28
C PHE A 206 5.96 3.19 -4.62
N ASN A 207 5.35 2.26 -5.34
CA ASN A 207 4.55 2.53 -6.53
C ASN A 207 3.07 2.81 -6.24
N GLY A 208 2.69 2.98 -4.97
CA GLY A 208 1.32 3.33 -4.55
C GLY A 208 0.35 2.15 -4.48
N VAL A 209 0.83 0.91 -4.59
CA VAL A 209 0.01 -0.30 -4.51
C VAL A 209 -0.03 -0.83 -3.07
N LYS A 210 -1.23 -1.19 -2.59
CA LYS A 210 -1.41 -1.82 -1.28
C LYS A 210 -0.72 -3.19 -1.25
N PHE A 211 0.09 -3.43 -0.22
CA PHE A 211 0.44 -4.78 0.20
C PHE A 211 -0.68 -5.31 1.09
N ASP A 212 -1.40 -6.33 0.65
CA ASP A 212 -2.54 -6.89 1.38
C ASP A 212 -2.18 -8.14 2.18
N ALA A 213 -3.06 -8.47 3.12
CA ALA A 213 -2.98 -9.70 3.89
C ALA A 213 -3.13 -10.93 2.97
N PRO A 214 -2.67 -12.12 3.39
CA PRO A 214 -2.84 -13.37 2.64
C PRO A 214 -4.21 -13.52 1.98
N ALA A 215 -4.23 -13.87 0.69
CA ALA A 215 -5.48 -14.19 0.01
C ALA A 215 -6.15 -15.41 0.69
N PRO A 216 -7.48 -15.45 0.79
CA PRO A 216 -8.21 -16.52 1.46
C PRO A 216 -8.30 -17.76 0.56
N VAL A 217 -7.18 -18.40 0.25
CA VAL A 217 -7.06 -19.56 -0.66
C VAL A 217 -8.06 -20.66 -0.30
N GLU A 218 -8.20 -21.01 0.98
CA GLU A 218 -9.16 -22.03 1.43
C GLU A 218 -10.62 -21.67 1.09
N ALA A 219 -11.00 -20.39 1.17
CA ALA A 219 -12.35 -19.94 0.83
C ALA A 219 -12.58 -19.96 -0.69
N ILE A 220 -11.56 -19.59 -1.47
CA ILE A 220 -11.59 -19.61 -2.94
C ILE A 220 -11.76 -21.05 -3.43
N LEU A 221 -10.92 -21.97 -2.95
CA LEU A 221 -10.99 -23.38 -3.30
C LEU A 221 -12.28 -24.05 -2.80
N GLY A 222 -12.78 -23.66 -1.62
CA GLY A 222 -14.04 -24.18 -1.07
C GLY A 222 -15.29 -23.78 -1.85
N ALA A 223 -15.20 -22.78 -2.73
CA ALA A 223 -16.27 -22.37 -3.64
C ALA A 223 -16.06 -22.88 -5.08
N HIS A 224 -15.08 -23.76 -5.30
CA HIS A 224 -14.67 -24.22 -6.63
C HIS A 224 -14.37 -23.08 -7.61
N THR A 225 -13.78 -21.99 -7.12
CA THR A 225 -13.32 -20.89 -7.96
C THR A 225 -11.80 -20.83 -7.96
N LEU A 226 -11.23 -20.23 -9.00
CA LEU A 226 -9.82 -19.87 -9.04
C LEU A 226 -9.73 -18.35 -9.17
N ALA A 227 -8.93 -17.67 -8.36
CA ALA A 227 -8.79 -16.20 -8.45
C ALA A 227 -7.32 -15.82 -8.63
N PRO A 228 -6.74 -16.02 -9.83
CA PRO A 228 -5.31 -15.81 -10.06
C PRO A 228 -4.85 -14.40 -9.70
N PHE A 229 -3.57 -14.31 -9.33
CA PHE A 229 -2.83 -13.05 -9.32
C PHE A 229 -2.20 -12.86 -10.69
N ASP A 230 -1.85 -11.65 -11.09
CA ASP A 230 -0.99 -11.46 -12.25
C ASP A 230 0.47 -11.81 -11.90
N ASP A 231 1.35 -11.78 -12.89
CA ASP A 231 2.79 -12.06 -12.71
C ASP A 231 3.47 -11.10 -11.73
N CYS A 232 2.84 -9.97 -11.42
CA CYS A 232 3.28 -9.00 -10.43
C CYS A 232 2.82 -9.35 -9.00
N GLY A 233 2.11 -10.46 -8.81
CA GLY A 233 1.65 -10.95 -7.52
C GLY A 233 0.42 -10.21 -6.97
N GLY A 234 -0.30 -9.50 -7.84
CA GLY A 234 -1.46 -8.72 -7.46
C GLY A 234 -2.71 -9.01 -8.29
N HIS A 235 -3.85 -8.55 -7.78
CA HIS A 235 -5.12 -8.61 -8.50
C HIS A 235 -6.03 -7.46 -8.10
N VAL A 236 -7.20 -7.38 -8.72
CA VAL A 236 -8.15 -6.30 -8.52
C VAL A 236 -9.33 -6.78 -7.68
N ASN A 237 -9.81 -5.92 -6.79
CA ASN A 237 -11.19 -5.97 -6.32
C ASN A 237 -11.82 -4.58 -6.44
N THR A 238 -13.14 -4.49 -6.34
CA THR A 238 -13.87 -3.22 -6.52
C THR A 238 -13.79 -2.27 -5.32
N HIS A 239 -13.21 -2.71 -4.20
CA HIS A 239 -13.14 -1.95 -2.94
C HIS A 239 -11.79 -1.29 -2.71
N VAL A 240 -10.72 -1.78 -3.33
CA VAL A 240 -9.36 -1.26 -3.17
C VAL A 240 -8.77 -0.89 -4.53
N GLY A 241 -9.20 -1.58 -5.60
CA GLY A 241 -8.50 -1.57 -6.87
C GLY A 241 -7.43 -2.66 -6.91
N TYR A 242 -6.35 -2.39 -7.66
CA TYR A 242 -5.22 -3.32 -7.77
C TYR A 242 -4.39 -3.34 -6.48
N HIS A 243 -4.07 -4.52 -5.97
CA HIS A 243 -3.30 -4.73 -4.74
C HIS A 243 -2.49 -6.03 -4.79
N TYR A 244 -1.37 -6.06 -4.08
CA TYR A 244 -0.44 -7.19 -4.03
C TYR A 244 -0.75 -8.14 -2.87
N HIS A 245 -0.70 -9.44 -3.16
CA HIS A 245 -0.65 -10.52 -2.15
C HIS A 245 0.74 -11.16 -2.09
N ALA A 246 1.56 -10.94 -3.12
CA ALA A 246 2.94 -11.39 -3.22
C ALA A 246 3.82 -10.33 -3.89
N VAL A 247 5.13 -10.40 -3.64
CA VAL A 247 6.12 -9.54 -4.28
C VAL A 247 6.93 -10.38 -5.25
N THR A 248 6.77 -10.12 -6.55
CA THR A 248 7.42 -10.89 -7.64
C THR A 248 8.31 -10.03 -8.55
N GLY A 249 8.55 -8.77 -8.18
CA GLY A 249 9.51 -7.89 -8.86
C GLY A 249 8.92 -6.69 -9.62
N CYS A 250 7.62 -6.43 -9.49
CA CYS A 250 6.98 -5.26 -10.12
C CYS A 250 6.88 -4.02 -9.22
N THR A 251 7.28 -4.14 -7.95
CA THR A 251 7.35 -3.02 -7.01
C THR A 251 8.45 -2.04 -7.42
N LYS A 252 8.26 -0.76 -7.13
CA LYS A 252 9.36 0.21 -7.23
C LYS A 252 10.43 -0.10 -6.18
N GLU A 253 11.65 -0.36 -6.64
CA GLU A 253 12.80 -0.69 -5.80
C GLU A 253 13.68 0.54 -5.56
N VAL A 254 14.11 0.74 -4.32
CA VAL A 254 15.03 1.79 -3.91
C VAL A 254 16.22 1.16 -3.19
N GLU A 255 17.41 1.29 -3.77
CA GLU A 255 18.65 0.83 -3.13
C GLU A 255 18.97 1.76 -1.94
N THR A 256 19.09 1.17 -0.74
CA THR A 256 19.40 1.92 0.50
C THR A 256 20.80 1.60 1.02
N LEU A 257 21.30 0.40 0.76
CA LEU A 257 22.61 -0.07 1.19
C LEU A 257 23.17 -1.07 0.18
N VAL A 258 24.46 -0.95 -0.12
CA VAL A 258 25.17 -1.87 -1.04
C VAL A 258 25.07 -3.31 -0.52
N ASP A 259 24.86 -4.26 -1.44
CA ASP A 259 24.69 -5.70 -1.15
C ASP A 259 23.48 -6.07 -0.29
N HIS A 260 22.64 -5.10 0.08
CA HIS A 260 21.36 -5.33 0.70
C HIS A 260 20.26 -5.51 -0.36
N ALA A 261 19.13 -6.10 0.03
CA ALA A 261 17.95 -6.02 -0.82
C ALA A 261 17.50 -4.55 -0.95
N PRO A 262 16.85 -4.14 -2.05
CA PRO A 262 16.24 -2.83 -2.16
C PRO A 262 14.97 -2.71 -1.31
N ALA A 263 14.71 -1.52 -0.79
CA ALA A 263 13.46 -1.17 -0.13
C ALA A 263 12.35 -1.04 -1.19
N ILE A 264 11.15 -1.52 -0.86
CA ILE A 264 10.00 -1.57 -1.78
C ILE A 264 8.74 -0.90 -1.23
N GLY A 265 8.71 -0.55 0.06
CA GLY A 265 7.57 0.10 0.67
C GLY A 265 7.69 0.27 2.18
N TYR A 266 6.59 0.71 2.80
CA TYR A 266 6.43 0.79 4.25
C TYR A 266 5.39 -0.19 4.74
N ALA A 267 5.68 -0.85 5.85
CA ALA A 267 4.72 -1.61 6.65
C ALA A 267 3.83 -0.65 7.46
N MET A 268 2.64 -1.10 7.86
CA MET A 268 1.71 -0.30 8.66
C MET A 268 2.25 0.11 10.03
N ASP A 269 3.30 -0.54 10.54
CA ASP A 269 3.96 -0.21 11.80
C ASP A 269 5.17 0.72 11.65
N GLY A 270 5.40 1.25 10.44
CA GLY A 270 6.41 2.26 10.13
C GLY A 270 7.77 1.73 9.72
N PHE A 271 8.02 0.42 9.84
CA PHE A 271 9.25 -0.17 9.31
C PHE A 271 9.20 -0.31 7.79
N MET A 272 10.35 -0.20 7.13
CA MET A 272 10.44 -0.47 5.70
C MET A 272 10.28 -1.97 5.40
N ILE A 273 9.70 -2.26 4.23
CA ILE A 273 9.66 -3.57 3.62
C ILE A 273 10.68 -3.57 2.48
N TYR A 274 11.51 -4.60 2.45
CA TYR A 274 12.52 -4.86 1.45
C TYR A 274 12.10 -6.03 0.56
N SER A 275 12.61 -6.09 -0.67
CA SER A 275 12.44 -7.27 -1.49
C SER A 275 13.11 -8.50 -0.84
N ARG A 276 12.68 -9.70 -1.23
CA ARG A 276 13.18 -10.94 -0.63
C ARG A 276 14.68 -11.12 -0.84
N LEU A 277 15.14 -10.81 -2.05
CA LEU A 277 16.49 -11.12 -2.52
C LEU A 277 17.24 -9.84 -2.84
N ASN A 278 18.53 -9.81 -2.53
CA ASN A 278 19.41 -8.76 -3.04
C ASN A 278 19.77 -8.97 -4.52
N ALA A 279 20.56 -8.05 -5.08
CA ALA A 279 21.03 -8.10 -6.46
C ALA A 279 21.84 -9.37 -6.82
N LYS A 280 22.33 -10.12 -5.82
CA LYS A 280 23.04 -11.41 -5.96
C LYS A 280 22.12 -12.62 -5.78
N LEU A 281 20.80 -12.42 -5.70
CA LEU A 281 19.78 -13.44 -5.46
C LEU A 281 19.92 -14.15 -4.10
N ILE A 282 20.41 -13.43 -3.09
CA ILE A 282 20.62 -13.95 -1.73
C ILE A 282 19.56 -13.37 -0.80
N GLU A 283 18.91 -14.25 -0.03
CA GLU A 283 18.01 -13.92 1.07
C GLU A 283 18.80 -13.85 2.38
N PRO A 284 18.50 -12.89 3.29
CA PRO A 284 19.10 -12.89 4.63
C PRO A 284 18.78 -14.18 5.40
N SER A 285 19.76 -14.71 6.12
CA SER A 285 19.65 -15.97 6.85
C SER A 285 19.17 -15.83 8.29
N ASP A 286 19.06 -14.60 8.79
CA ASP A 286 18.83 -14.24 10.19
C ASP A 286 17.47 -13.57 10.44
N LEU A 287 16.52 -13.77 9.52
CA LEU A 287 15.16 -13.25 9.63
C LEU A 287 14.41 -13.89 10.81
N ASP A 288 13.68 -13.06 11.55
CA ASP A 288 12.78 -13.50 12.62
C ASP A 288 11.47 -14.08 12.08
N SER A 289 10.54 -14.43 12.99
CA SER A 289 9.24 -15.01 12.59
C SER A 289 8.32 -14.04 11.84
N CYS A 290 8.53 -12.73 11.98
CA CYS A 290 7.82 -11.71 11.22
C CYS A 290 8.51 -11.42 9.87
N ARG A 291 9.65 -12.06 9.60
CA ARG A 291 10.55 -11.82 8.47
C ARG A 291 11.31 -10.51 8.53
N GLY A 292 11.61 -10.00 9.72
CA GLY A 292 12.51 -8.86 9.85
C GLY A 292 13.80 -9.21 10.56
N HIS A 293 14.76 -8.29 10.48
CA HIS A 293 16.03 -8.34 11.18
C HIS A 293 16.60 -6.93 11.32
N ILE A 294 17.72 -6.79 12.04
CA ILE A 294 18.40 -5.52 12.24
C ILE A 294 19.67 -5.48 11.39
N THR A 295 19.78 -4.46 10.54
CA THR A 295 21.01 -4.17 9.79
C THR A 295 21.59 -2.84 10.25
N ASP A 296 22.91 -2.79 10.46
CA ASP A 296 23.59 -1.55 10.84
C ASP A 296 23.40 -0.46 9.76
N GLY A 297 23.07 0.76 10.19
CA GLY A 297 22.73 1.87 9.28
C GLY A 297 21.30 1.86 8.72
N ILE A 298 20.53 0.77 8.83
CA ILE A 298 19.10 0.71 8.44
C ILE A 298 18.20 0.60 9.68
N GLY A 299 18.62 -0.16 10.70
CA GLY A 299 17.78 -0.54 11.83
C GLY A 299 16.93 -1.78 11.53
N TYR A 300 15.86 -1.96 12.29
CA TYR A 300 14.93 -3.07 12.08
C TYR A 300 14.08 -2.83 10.82
N HIS A 301 13.94 -3.84 9.98
CA HIS A 301 13.14 -3.79 8.75
C HIS A 301 12.71 -5.20 8.33
N TYR A 302 11.71 -5.30 7.46
CA TYR A 302 11.17 -6.57 6.98
C TYR A 302 11.69 -6.92 5.59
N HIS A 303 11.71 -8.21 5.27
CA HIS A 303 11.87 -8.73 3.92
C HIS A 303 10.60 -9.45 3.46
N ALA A 304 10.13 -9.11 2.26
CA ALA A 304 9.07 -9.82 1.59
C ALA A 304 9.37 -11.33 1.54
N ASN A 305 8.34 -12.15 1.71
CA ASN A 305 8.46 -13.60 1.70
C ASN A 305 8.55 -14.16 0.29
N ASP A 306 8.83 -15.45 0.21
CA ASP A 306 8.62 -16.20 -1.02
C ASP A 306 7.13 -16.13 -1.43
N ALA A 307 6.88 -15.79 -2.70
CA ALA A 307 5.53 -15.53 -3.20
C ALA A 307 4.57 -16.70 -2.93
N GLY A 308 5.04 -17.95 -3.07
CA GLY A 308 4.22 -19.14 -2.85
C GLY A 308 3.69 -19.28 -1.42
N LYS A 309 4.26 -18.54 -0.45
CA LYS A 309 3.77 -18.50 0.93
C LYS A 309 2.46 -17.74 1.09
N ASN A 310 2.03 -16.96 0.09
CA ASN A 310 0.82 -16.14 0.17
C ASN A 310 0.81 -15.27 1.43
N GLN A 311 1.95 -14.68 1.77
CA GLN A 311 2.13 -13.88 2.99
C GLN A 311 3.38 -13.01 2.84
N ILE A 312 3.22 -11.70 2.59
CA ILE A 312 4.35 -10.79 2.35
C ILE A 312 5.25 -10.67 3.58
N ILE A 313 4.69 -10.47 4.78
CA ILE A 313 5.40 -10.53 6.07
C ILE A 313 4.63 -11.36 7.10
N GLY A 314 5.33 -11.88 8.10
CA GLY A 314 4.74 -12.81 9.07
C GLY A 314 3.81 -12.16 10.10
N CYS A 315 4.20 -10.97 10.57
CA CYS A 315 3.57 -10.22 11.65
C CYS A 315 4.16 -8.80 11.73
N PHE A 316 3.67 -7.99 12.68
CA PHE A 316 4.22 -6.67 12.98
C PHE A 316 4.91 -6.68 14.35
N GLN A 317 6.11 -6.10 14.42
CA GLN A 317 6.90 -5.92 15.65
C GLN A 317 6.62 -4.59 16.35
N ALA A 318 5.91 -3.67 15.71
CA ALA A 318 5.50 -2.40 16.30
C ALA A 318 3.98 -2.17 16.21
N GLU A 319 3.49 -1.20 16.98
CA GLU A 319 2.10 -0.73 16.89
C GLU A 319 1.79 -0.20 15.48
N GLN A 320 0.62 -0.54 14.97
CA GLN A 320 0.22 -0.26 13.61
C GLN A 320 -0.52 1.08 13.52
N GLY A 321 -0.31 1.79 12.42
CA GLY A 321 -1.23 2.81 11.94
C GLY A 321 -2.48 2.19 11.30
N CYS A 322 -3.13 2.92 10.40
CA CYS A 322 -4.39 2.48 9.80
C CYS A 322 -4.62 3.07 8.40
N ALA A 323 -5.61 2.52 7.70
CA ALA A 323 -6.08 3.01 6.40
C ALA A 323 -7.51 3.57 6.56
N VAL A 324 -7.78 4.73 5.96
CA VAL A 324 -9.09 5.41 6.03
C VAL A 324 -9.61 5.79 4.64
N GLU A 325 -10.91 5.58 4.42
CA GLU A 325 -11.63 5.92 3.18
C GLU A 325 -12.02 7.40 3.15
N SER A 326 -11.03 8.31 3.06
CA SER A 326 -11.16 9.75 2.69
C SER A 326 -9.89 10.53 3.05
N ALA A 327 -9.80 11.79 2.58
CA ALA A 327 -8.84 12.74 3.11
C ALA A 327 -9.15 13.02 4.59
N ILE A 328 -8.12 12.97 5.42
CA ILE A 328 -8.16 13.20 6.86
C ILE A 328 -8.71 14.61 7.14
N GLU A 329 -9.94 14.70 7.68
CA GLU A 329 -10.48 15.93 8.26
C GLU A 329 -10.40 15.83 9.81
N GLY A 330 -9.53 16.65 10.42
CA GLY A 330 -9.40 16.79 11.88
C GLY A 330 -8.06 16.33 12.47
N ASP A 331 -7.73 16.89 13.65
CA ASP A 331 -6.38 16.88 14.24
C ASP A 331 -5.99 15.59 15.00
N ASN A 332 -6.87 14.58 15.10
CA ASN A 332 -6.55 13.37 15.86
C ASN A 332 -7.19 12.12 15.26
N GLN A 333 -6.39 11.38 14.48
CA GLN A 333 -6.82 10.13 13.85
C GLN A 333 -6.54 8.95 14.79
N SER A 334 -7.56 8.13 15.03
CA SER A 334 -7.43 6.94 15.88
C SER A 334 -7.41 5.67 15.05
N CYS A 335 -6.31 4.93 15.16
CA CYS A 335 -6.13 3.59 14.64
C CYS A 335 -6.39 2.52 15.72
N GLU A 336 -6.95 2.91 16.88
CA GLU A 336 -7.33 1.95 17.91
C GLU A 336 -8.36 0.94 17.37
N ALA A 337 -8.09 -0.34 17.55
CA ALA A 337 -9.04 -1.40 17.21
C ALA A 337 -10.29 -1.44 18.12
N SER A 338 -10.45 -0.49 19.06
CA SER A 338 -11.46 -0.46 20.12
C SER A 338 -12.84 0.08 19.66
N GLY A 339 -12.96 0.58 18.43
CA GLY A 339 -14.22 1.10 17.87
C GLY A 339 -15.18 0.00 17.41
N ARG A 340 -16.41 -0.01 17.92
CA ARG A 340 -17.50 -0.86 17.40
C ARG A 340 -17.64 -0.67 15.88
N ARG A 341 -17.67 -1.80 15.16
CA ARG A 341 -17.94 -1.89 13.72
C ARG A 341 -18.97 -0.85 13.26
N PRO A 342 -18.70 -0.08 12.17
CA PRO A 342 -19.78 0.49 11.38
C PRO A 342 -20.73 -0.64 10.96
N PRO A 343 -22.05 -0.43 10.98
CA PRO A 343 -22.99 -1.41 10.43
C PRO A 343 -22.62 -1.67 8.96
N PRO A 344 -22.75 -2.92 8.47
CA PRO A 344 -22.61 -3.19 7.05
C PRO A 344 -23.53 -2.24 6.25
N PRO A 345 -23.14 -1.80 5.05
CA PRO A 345 -23.99 -1.00 4.19
C PRO A 345 -25.35 -1.69 4.09
N ARG A 346 -26.44 -0.93 4.32
CA ARG A 346 -27.77 -1.46 4.09
C ARG A 346 -27.83 -1.90 2.63
N ARG A 347 -28.32 -3.12 2.39
CA ARG A 347 -28.70 -3.55 1.04
C ARG A 347 -29.57 -2.43 0.45
N GLN A 348 -29.16 -1.90 -0.69
CA GLN A 348 -30.11 -1.23 -1.56
C GLN A 348 -30.91 -2.37 -2.15
N ASP A 349 -32.13 -2.53 -1.64
CA ASP A 349 -33.13 -3.46 -2.17
C ASP A 349 -33.56 -3.04 -3.57
#